data_AF-A0A1M5ZFI0-F1
#
_entry.id   AF-A0A1M5ZFI0-F1
#
_cell.length_a   1.000
_cell.length_b   1.000
_cell.length_c   1.000
_cell.angle_alpha   90.00
_cell.angle_beta   90.00
_cell.angle_gamma   90.00
#
_symmetry.space_group_name_H-M   'P 1'
#
loop_
_entity.id
_entity.type
_entity.pdbx_description
1 polymer ?
#
loop_
_entity_poly.entity_id
_entity_poly.type
_entity_poly.pdbx_seq_one_letter_code
_entity_poly.pdbx_strand_id
1 'polypeptide(L)'
;MPGRVGPRPGDFGAGYPRGRAVRRTTYGFLTDGRPVQLSTSWEPYDRTAGTLVVLPERGPHAGAGVVNRMAAIGITVGHAVEQPEPRQATAEEASLLGVQKAALVTHTRRTYYSDDGRPVETADIVVPAAHCEIVPPPAAPVVALRQQRLQHRPLLVGQIPPAEHDRNSDLSDRKAGF
;
A
#
# COMPACT_ATOMS: atom_id res chain seq x y z
N MET A 1 4.30 -4.27 -15.59
CA MET A 1 4.75 -2.92 -16.00
C MET A 1 4.59 -1.97 -14.81
N PRO A 2 5.67 -1.41 -14.25
CA PRO A 2 5.57 -0.54 -13.07
C PRO A 2 4.96 0.81 -13.44
N GLY A 3 3.94 1.24 -12.68
CA GLY A 3 3.33 2.57 -12.77
C GLY A 3 2.50 2.81 -14.04
N ARG A 4 1.21 2.46 -14.07
CA ARG A 4 0.34 2.75 -15.22
C ARG A 4 -0.29 4.13 -15.06
N VAL A 5 -0.20 5.00 -16.08
CA VAL A 5 -1.11 6.16 -16.18
C VAL A 5 -2.40 5.66 -16.81
N GLY A 6 -3.53 5.97 -16.20
CA GLY A 6 -4.84 5.66 -16.76
C GLY A 6 -5.93 6.53 -16.15
N PRO A 7 -7.15 6.48 -16.70
CA PRO A 7 -8.29 7.12 -16.07
C PRO A 7 -8.54 6.52 -14.69
N ARG A 8 -9.00 7.36 -13.76
CA ARG A 8 -9.42 6.95 -12.42
C ARG A 8 -10.43 5.78 -12.49
N PRO A 9 -10.21 4.66 -11.75
CA PRO A 9 -11.23 3.63 -11.55
C PRO A 9 -12.50 4.18 -10.87
N GLY A 10 -13.64 3.52 -11.11
CA GLY A 10 -14.95 3.97 -10.62
C GLY A 10 -15.11 3.90 -9.09
N ASP A 11 -14.50 2.90 -8.47
CA ASP A 11 -14.53 2.51 -7.05
C ASP A 11 -13.55 3.29 -6.15
N PHE A 12 -12.84 4.26 -6.72
CA PHE A 12 -11.83 5.07 -6.05
C PHE A 12 -12.44 6.08 -5.04
N GLY A 13 -11.74 6.40 -3.94
CA GLY A 13 -12.27 7.19 -2.81
C GLY A 13 -12.91 8.55 -3.15
N ALA A 14 -13.78 9.04 -2.26
CA ALA A 14 -14.36 10.37 -2.35
C ALA A 14 -13.27 11.46 -2.21
N GLY A 15 -13.37 12.53 -3.02
CA GLY A 15 -12.46 13.68 -2.96
C GLY A 15 -11.63 13.92 -4.23
N TYR A 16 -11.48 12.91 -5.10
CA TYR A 16 -10.73 13.07 -6.36
C TYR A 16 -11.61 13.35 -7.58
N PRO A 17 -11.22 14.26 -8.49
CA PRO A 17 -12.01 14.53 -9.70
C PRO A 17 -12.12 13.30 -10.59
N ARG A 18 -13.35 12.96 -11.01
CA ARG A 18 -13.60 11.90 -11.98
C ARG A 18 -12.97 12.23 -13.34
N GLY A 19 -12.52 11.21 -14.07
CA GLY A 19 -11.98 11.35 -15.42
C GLY A 19 -10.58 11.96 -15.52
N ARG A 20 -9.95 12.35 -14.40
CA ARG A 20 -8.54 12.77 -14.40
C ARG A 20 -7.61 11.56 -14.46
N ALA A 21 -6.48 11.75 -15.15
CA ALA A 21 -5.43 10.76 -15.24
C ALA A 21 -4.73 10.61 -13.89
N VAL A 22 -4.52 9.36 -13.47
CA VAL A 22 -3.81 9.01 -12.25
C VAL A 22 -2.65 8.09 -12.56
N ARG A 23 -1.54 8.24 -11.83
CA ARG A 23 -0.46 7.26 -11.78
C ARG A 23 -0.83 6.21 -10.74
N ARG A 24 -1.13 4.99 -11.19
CA ARG A 24 -1.33 3.83 -10.31
C ARG A 24 -0.03 3.07 -10.10
N THR A 25 0.34 2.84 -8.84
CA THR A 25 1.48 2.00 -8.45
C THR A 25 1.07 1.00 -7.40
N THR A 26 1.50 -0.26 -7.53
CA THR A 26 1.18 -1.32 -6.56
C THR A 26 2.46 -1.85 -5.91
N TYR A 27 2.46 -1.87 -4.59
CA TYR A 27 3.55 -2.29 -3.72
C TYR A 27 3.16 -3.51 -2.88
N GLY A 28 4.14 -4.34 -2.56
CA GLY A 28 4.10 -5.17 -1.37
C GLY A 28 5.26 -4.82 -0.44
N PHE A 29 5.01 -4.94 0.85
CA PHE A 29 5.98 -4.70 1.89
C PHE A 29 6.32 -6.02 2.56
N LEU A 30 7.61 -6.25 2.77
CA LEU A 30 8.12 -7.45 3.40
C LEU A 30 8.64 -7.15 4.81
N THR A 31 8.42 -8.11 5.71
CA THR A 31 9.13 -8.23 6.99
C THR A 31 9.80 -9.58 7.02
N ASP A 32 11.10 -9.64 7.31
CA ASP A 32 11.86 -10.90 7.32
C ASP A 32 11.64 -11.77 6.06
N GLY A 33 11.56 -11.11 4.90
CA GLY A 33 11.31 -11.76 3.61
C GLY A 33 9.86 -12.20 3.36
N ARG A 34 8.95 -12.06 4.33
CA ARG A 34 7.54 -12.44 4.22
C ARG A 34 6.65 -11.24 3.87
N PRO A 35 5.71 -11.35 2.92
CA PRO A 35 4.74 -10.30 2.64
C PRO A 35 3.84 -10.03 3.84
N VAL A 36 3.79 -8.77 4.29
CA VAL A 36 2.96 -8.34 5.42
C VAL A 36 1.90 -7.31 5.04
N GLN A 37 2.08 -6.65 3.89
CA GLN A 37 1.16 -5.59 3.46
C GLN A 37 1.20 -5.45 1.94
N LEU A 38 0.02 -5.24 1.35
CA LEU A 38 -0.12 -4.77 -0.03
C LEU A 38 -0.60 -3.33 -0.02
N SER A 39 -0.18 -2.55 -1.00
CA SER A 39 -0.72 -1.21 -1.21
C SER A 39 -0.86 -0.92 -2.69
N THR A 40 -2.06 -0.54 -3.12
CA THR A 40 -2.25 0.12 -4.41
C THR A 40 -2.41 1.60 -4.14
N SER A 41 -1.52 2.41 -4.71
CA SER A 41 -1.48 3.86 -4.58
C SER A 41 -1.83 4.51 -5.90
N TRP A 42 -2.47 5.67 -5.83
CA TRP A 42 -2.82 6.47 -6.98
C TRP A 42 -2.56 7.94 -6.73
N GLU A 43 -1.76 8.53 -7.61
CA GLU A 43 -1.33 9.92 -7.55
C GLU A 43 -1.86 10.72 -8.73
N PRO A 44 -2.17 12.02 -8.58
CA PRO A 44 -2.77 12.81 -9.62
C PRO A 44 -1.68 13.07 -10.64
N TYR A 45 -1.94 12.71 -11.90
CA TYR A 45 -0.89 12.84 -12.90
C TYR A 45 -0.54 14.31 -13.13
N ASP A 46 -1.51 15.21 -13.11
CA ASP A 46 -1.31 16.66 -13.25
C ASP A 46 -0.46 17.29 -12.13
N ARG A 47 -0.39 16.67 -10.94
CA ARG A 47 0.46 17.15 -9.84
C ARG A 47 1.89 16.67 -9.91
N THR A 48 2.10 15.50 -10.49
CA THR A 48 3.43 14.85 -10.51
C THR A 48 4.08 14.90 -11.90
N ALA A 49 3.31 15.17 -12.96
CA ALA A 49 3.79 15.22 -14.33
C ALA A 49 4.92 16.26 -14.50
N GLY A 50 5.92 15.89 -15.30
CA GLY A 50 7.08 16.75 -15.56
C GLY A 50 8.06 16.87 -14.39
N THR A 51 7.84 16.18 -13.27
CA THR A 51 8.71 16.23 -12.10
C THR A 51 9.55 14.96 -11.93
N LEU A 52 10.63 15.06 -11.16
CA LEU A 52 11.48 13.90 -10.81
C LEU A 52 10.77 12.87 -9.94
N VAL A 53 9.62 13.22 -9.35
CA VAL A 53 8.87 12.31 -8.49
C VAL A 53 7.77 11.55 -9.22
N VAL A 54 7.50 11.82 -10.51
CA VAL A 54 6.40 11.19 -11.28
C VAL A 54 6.39 9.64 -11.28
N LEU A 55 7.56 9.03 -11.05
CA LEU A 55 7.72 7.60 -10.84
C LEU A 55 8.14 7.38 -9.39
N PRO A 56 7.25 6.90 -8.51
CA PRO A 56 7.51 6.76 -7.07
C PRO A 56 8.79 5.99 -6.71
N GLU A 57 9.13 5.00 -7.54
CA GLU A 57 10.25 4.08 -7.32
C GLU A 57 11.44 4.32 -8.26
N ARG A 58 11.56 5.52 -8.84
CA ARG A 58 12.71 5.88 -9.68
C ARG A 58 13.24 7.27 -9.36
N GLY A 59 14.51 7.49 -9.70
CA GLY A 59 15.18 8.77 -9.51
C GLY A 59 15.62 9.01 -8.05
N PRO A 60 16.05 10.24 -7.74
CA PRO A 60 16.66 10.58 -6.45
C PRO A 60 15.75 10.40 -5.22
N HIS A 61 14.43 10.34 -5.44
CA HIS A 61 13.43 10.19 -4.38
C HIS A 61 12.74 8.82 -4.38
N ALA A 62 13.33 7.83 -5.06
CA ALA A 62 12.82 6.47 -5.07
C ALA A 62 12.67 5.92 -3.64
N GLY A 63 11.50 5.38 -3.31
CA GLY A 63 11.23 4.79 -1.99
C GLY A 63 11.15 5.80 -0.83
N ALA A 64 11.23 7.11 -1.09
CA ALA A 64 11.17 8.13 -0.03
C ALA A 64 9.77 8.31 0.59
N GLY A 65 8.76 7.61 0.05
CA GLY A 65 7.36 7.74 0.46
C GLY A 65 6.68 8.98 -0.13
N VAL A 66 5.35 9.01 -0.10
CA VAL A 66 4.54 10.06 -0.74
C VAL A 66 4.84 11.43 -0.15
N VAL A 67 4.83 11.59 1.18
CA VAL A 67 5.03 12.89 1.85
C VAL A 67 6.34 13.56 1.42
N ASN A 68 7.46 12.82 1.47
CA ASN A 68 8.76 13.38 1.11
C ASN A 68 8.87 13.68 -0.39
N ARG A 69 8.28 12.83 -1.24
CA ARG A 69 8.23 13.07 -2.70
C ARG A 69 7.42 14.32 -3.04
N MET A 70 6.29 14.52 -2.39
CA MET A 70 5.43 15.69 -2.62
C MET A 70 6.10 16.97 -2.11
N ALA A 71 6.78 16.90 -0.96
CA ALA A 71 7.57 18.02 -0.44
C ALA A 71 8.69 18.44 -1.42
N ALA A 72 9.34 17.49 -2.10
CA ALA A 72 10.39 17.77 -3.08
C ALA A 72 9.90 18.57 -4.32
N ILE A 73 8.59 18.63 -4.55
CA ILE A 73 7.97 19.43 -5.62
C ILE A 73 7.12 20.59 -5.08
N GLY A 74 7.32 20.97 -3.81
CA GLY A 74 6.63 22.10 -3.18
C GLY A 74 5.20 21.83 -2.76
N ILE A 75 4.78 20.56 -2.67
CA ILE A 75 3.46 20.16 -2.15
C ILE A 75 3.63 19.67 -0.72
N THR A 76 3.21 20.49 0.25
CA THR A 76 3.17 20.10 1.66
C THR A 76 1.92 19.25 1.94
N VAL A 77 2.11 18.06 2.50
CA VAL A 77 1.03 17.18 2.96
C VAL A 77 0.70 17.51 4.42
N GLY A 78 -0.51 18.00 4.66
CA GLY A 78 -0.94 18.46 5.98
C GLY A 78 -1.54 17.35 6.85
N HIS A 79 -2.37 16.49 6.26
CA HIS A 79 -3.01 15.40 7.00
C HIS A 79 -3.33 14.19 6.10
N ALA A 80 -3.71 13.09 6.76
CA ALA A 80 -4.23 11.90 6.13
C ALA A 80 -5.58 11.53 6.73
N VAL A 81 -6.48 11.01 5.90
CA VAL A 81 -7.71 10.35 6.35
C VAL A 81 -7.57 8.87 6.05
N GLU A 82 -7.76 8.04 7.06
CA GLU A 82 -7.70 6.58 6.97
C GLU A 82 -9.03 5.97 7.39
N GLN A 83 -9.55 5.07 6.55
CA GLN A 83 -10.83 4.38 6.76
C GLN A 83 -10.57 2.86 6.70
N PRO A 84 -10.25 2.23 7.84
CA PRO A 84 -10.04 0.80 7.92
C PRO A 84 -11.38 0.04 7.98
N GLU A 85 -11.51 -1.00 7.15
CA GLU A 85 -12.68 -1.88 7.09
C GLU A 85 -12.22 -3.35 7.08
N PRO A 86 -12.82 -4.23 7.91
CA PRO A 86 -12.54 -5.65 7.83
C PRO A 86 -13.21 -6.26 6.59
N ARG A 87 -12.50 -7.13 5.88
CA ARG A 87 -13.09 -7.94 4.80
C ARG A 87 -12.32 -9.24 4.56
N GLN A 88 -12.86 -10.08 3.69
CA GLN A 88 -12.12 -11.23 3.18
C GLN A 88 -11.11 -10.79 2.11
N ALA A 89 -9.94 -11.42 2.10
CA ALA A 89 -8.95 -11.26 1.05
C ALA A 89 -9.50 -11.76 -0.29
N THR A 90 -9.21 -11.04 -1.37
CA THR A 90 -9.41 -11.56 -2.72
C THR A 90 -8.43 -12.71 -2.98
N ALA A 91 -8.68 -13.52 -4.01
CA ALA A 91 -7.77 -14.61 -4.38
C ALA A 91 -6.36 -14.10 -4.74
N GLU A 92 -6.27 -12.93 -5.40
CA GLU A 92 -5.00 -12.29 -5.73
C GLU A 92 -4.27 -11.81 -4.47
N GLU A 93 -4.97 -11.13 -3.57
CA GLU A 93 -4.39 -10.68 -2.30
C GLU A 93 -3.91 -11.83 -1.44
N ALA A 94 -4.71 -12.90 -1.33
CA ALA A 94 -4.35 -14.08 -0.55
C ALA A 94 -3.07 -14.73 -1.08
N SER A 95 -2.95 -14.84 -2.41
CA SER A 95 -1.76 -15.35 -3.08
C SER A 95 -0.53 -14.49 -2.81
N LEU A 96 -0.66 -13.17 -2.99
CA LEU A 96 0.44 -12.22 -2.81
C LEU A 96 0.89 -12.06 -1.35
N LEU A 97 -0.04 -12.20 -0.40
CA LEU A 97 0.24 -12.16 1.04
C LEU A 97 0.69 -13.51 1.59
N GLY A 98 0.60 -14.59 0.83
CA GLY A 98 0.93 -15.94 1.30
C GLY A 98 -0.02 -16.44 2.41
N VAL A 99 -1.30 -16.01 2.37
CA VAL A 99 -2.32 -16.40 3.35
C VAL A 99 -3.37 -17.32 2.73
N GLN A 100 -4.19 -17.93 3.58
CA GLN A 100 -5.30 -18.78 3.14
C GLN A 100 -6.33 -17.98 2.32
N LYS A 101 -6.98 -18.66 1.37
CA LYS A 101 -8.08 -18.05 0.60
C LYS A 101 -9.17 -17.56 1.55
N ALA A 102 -9.72 -16.37 1.26
CA ALA A 102 -10.73 -15.71 2.08
C ALA A 102 -10.31 -15.45 3.55
N ALA A 103 -9.01 -15.46 3.84
CA ALA A 103 -8.50 -15.00 5.14
C ALA A 103 -8.98 -13.58 5.44
N LEU A 104 -9.18 -13.29 6.72
CA LEU A 104 -9.54 -11.94 7.16
C LEU A 104 -8.36 -10.98 6.97
N VAL A 105 -8.66 -9.85 6.35
CA VAL A 105 -7.74 -8.74 6.16
C VAL A 105 -8.40 -7.45 6.63
N THR A 106 -7.58 -6.49 7.02
CA THR A 106 -8.02 -5.11 7.16
C THR A 106 -7.67 -4.37 5.88
N HIS A 107 -8.69 -3.88 5.20
CA HIS A 107 -8.55 -3.01 4.03
C HIS A 107 -8.73 -1.57 4.48
N THR A 108 -7.69 -0.77 4.31
CA THR A 108 -7.68 0.63 4.68
C THR A 108 -7.62 1.47 3.44
N ARG A 109 -8.62 2.34 3.26
CA ARG A 109 -8.52 3.43 2.28
C ARG A 109 -7.87 4.62 2.97
N ARG A 110 -6.70 5.03 2.46
CA ARG A 110 -5.98 6.22 2.91
C ARG A 110 -6.05 7.30 1.85
N THR A 111 -6.24 8.56 2.25
CA THR A 111 -6.04 9.72 1.37
C THR A 111 -5.16 10.74 2.06
N TYR A 112 -4.05 11.14 1.42
CA TYR A 112 -3.26 12.28 1.84
C TYR A 112 -3.83 13.57 1.24
N TYR A 113 -3.90 14.60 2.07
CA TYR A 113 -4.34 15.94 1.68
C TYR A 113 -3.22 16.95 1.88
N SER A 114 -3.07 17.87 0.94
CA SER A 114 -2.20 19.03 1.10
C SER A 114 -2.78 20.04 2.07
N ASP A 115 -1.96 21.02 2.49
CA ASP A 115 -2.39 22.09 3.41
C ASP A 115 -3.56 22.93 2.86
N ASP A 116 -3.71 22.99 1.53
CA ASP A 116 -4.85 23.63 0.85
C ASP A 116 -6.10 22.73 0.75
N GLY A 117 -6.09 21.57 1.42
CA GLY A 117 -7.22 20.63 1.50
C GLY A 117 -7.44 19.79 0.25
N ARG A 118 -6.51 19.80 -0.72
CA ARG A 118 -6.65 19.02 -1.95
C ARG A 118 -6.03 17.62 -1.81
N PRO A 119 -6.63 16.57 -2.42
CA PRO A 119 -6.06 15.24 -2.33
C PRO A 119 -4.79 15.14 -3.16
N VAL A 120 -3.73 14.63 -2.53
CA VAL A 120 -2.39 14.48 -3.10
C VAL A 120 -2.12 13.03 -3.51
N GLU A 121 -2.72 12.08 -2.81
CA GLU A 121 -2.59 10.65 -3.08
C GLU A 121 -3.72 9.93 -2.37
N THR A 122 -4.19 8.81 -2.92
CA THR A 122 -4.98 7.86 -2.15
C THR A 122 -4.50 6.45 -2.43
N ALA A 123 -4.55 5.61 -1.40
CA ALA A 123 -4.15 4.23 -1.45
C ALA A 123 -5.22 3.32 -0.86
N ASP A 124 -5.31 2.13 -1.43
CA ASP A 124 -5.87 0.96 -0.78
C ASP A 124 -4.72 0.17 -0.18
N ILE A 125 -4.78 -0.06 1.13
CA ILE A 125 -3.78 -0.80 1.90
C ILE A 125 -4.46 -2.04 2.46
N VAL A 126 -3.83 -3.20 2.29
CA VAL A 126 -4.38 -4.48 2.74
C VAL A 126 -3.35 -5.17 3.62
N VAL A 127 -3.75 -5.49 4.86
CA VAL A 127 -2.92 -6.19 5.84
C VAL A 127 -3.64 -7.44 6.37
N PRO A 128 -2.95 -8.59 6.55
CA PRO A 128 -3.54 -9.77 7.18
C PRO A 128 -3.92 -9.53 8.65
N ALA A 129 -5.17 -9.78 9.03
CA ALA A 129 -5.64 -9.58 10.40
C ALA A 129 -4.96 -10.53 11.41
N ALA A 130 -4.48 -11.68 10.95
CA ALA A 130 -3.86 -12.69 11.80
C ALA A 130 -2.46 -12.32 12.30
N HIS A 131 -1.78 -11.36 11.66
CA HIS A 131 -0.36 -11.05 11.95
C HIS A 131 -0.06 -9.55 12.06
N CYS A 132 -1.07 -8.69 11.88
CA CYS A 132 -0.90 -7.24 11.89
C CYS A 132 -2.02 -6.57 12.68
N GLU A 133 -1.68 -5.51 13.38
CA GLU A 133 -2.61 -4.62 14.08
C GLU A 133 -2.45 -3.20 13.55
N ILE A 134 -3.56 -2.48 13.36
CA ILE A 134 -3.53 -1.05 13.01
C ILE A 134 -3.54 -0.25 14.30
N VAL A 135 -2.45 0.48 14.55
CA VAL A 135 -2.31 1.35 15.71
C VAL A 135 -2.53 2.80 15.27
N PRO A 136 -3.62 3.47 15.71
CA PRO A 136 -3.81 4.88 15.41
C PRO A 136 -2.73 5.73 16.11
N PRO A 137 -2.33 6.87 15.53
CA PRO A 137 -1.38 7.75 16.21
C PRO A 137 -1.97 8.21 17.57
N PRO A 138 -1.12 8.45 18.59
CA PRO A 138 -1.59 9.05 19.83
C PRO A 138 -2.27 10.38 19.51
N ALA A 139 -3.34 10.72 20.25
CA ALA A 139 -4.05 11.98 20.10
C ALA A 139 -3.13 13.16 20.45
N ALA A 140 -2.35 13.62 19.48
CA ALA A 140 -1.54 14.83 19.54
C ALA A 140 -2.11 15.86 18.55
N PRO A 141 -1.99 17.18 18.83
CA PRO A 141 -2.38 18.20 17.85
C PRO A 141 -1.57 18.01 16.55
N VAL A 142 -2.29 18.09 15.43
CA VAL A 142 -1.84 17.75 14.06
C VAL A 142 -0.66 18.62 13.61
N VAL A 143 0.57 18.23 13.94
CA VAL A 143 1.82 18.75 13.30
C VAL A 143 2.91 17.65 13.15
N ALA A 144 2.61 16.38 13.36
CA ALA A 144 3.62 15.32 13.21
C ALA A 144 3.08 14.09 12.50
N LEU A 145 2.90 14.18 11.18
CA LEU A 145 2.91 13.01 10.31
C LEU A 145 4.36 12.50 10.18
N ARG A 146 4.93 12.01 11.28
CA ARG A 146 6.04 11.07 11.19
C ARG A 146 5.44 9.75 10.74
N GLN A 147 5.54 9.47 9.44
CA GLN A 147 5.31 8.13 8.91
C GLN A 147 6.08 7.16 9.81
N GLN A 148 5.35 6.20 10.42
CA GLN A 148 5.98 5.12 11.16
C GLN A 148 7.08 4.57 10.27
N ARG A 149 8.30 4.59 10.79
CA ARG A 149 9.50 4.06 10.14
C ARG A 149 9.40 2.54 10.19
N LEU A 150 8.42 2.02 9.47
CA LEU A 150 8.34 0.62 9.12
C LEU A 150 9.62 0.34 8.32
N GLN A 151 10.52 -0.46 8.87
CA GLN A 151 11.77 -0.87 8.22
C GLN A 151 11.52 -1.78 7.01
N HIS A 152 10.36 -1.70 6.38
CA HIS A 152 9.99 -2.51 5.25
C HIS A 152 10.53 -1.87 3.99
N ARG A 153 11.25 -2.66 3.21
CA ARG A 153 11.61 -2.28 1.85
C ARG A 153 10.37 -2.44 0.98
N PRO A 154 9.81 -1.36 0.39
CA PRO A 154 8.77 -1.50 -0.60
C PRO A 154 9.32 -2.26 -1.82
N LEU A 155 8.57 -3.23 -2.30
CA LEU A 155 8.82 -3.90 -3.57
C LEU A 155 7.61 -3.71 -4.47
N LEU A 156 7.84 -3.54 -5.77
CA LEU A 156 6.75 -3.62 -6.73
C LEU A 156 6.11 -5.01 -6.61
N VAL A 157 4.79 -5.14 -6.67
CA VAL A 157 4.11 -6.45 -6.53
C VAL A 157 4.68 -7.53 -7.47
N GLY A 158 5.06 -7.17 -8.70
CA GLY A 158 5.70 -8.09 -9.64
C GLY A 158 7.14 -8.50 -9.28
N GLN A 159 7.70 -8.00 -8.18
CA GLN A 159 9.03 -8.31 -7.65
C GLN A 159 8.96 -9.01 -6.28
N ILE A 160 7.76 -9.29 -5.77
CA ILE A 160 7.59 -10.06 -4.54
C ILE A 160 7.90 -11.53 -4.88
N PRO A 161 8.86 -12.18 -4.21
CA PRO A 161 9.11 -13.60 -4.42
C PRO A 161 7.86 -14.41 -4.03
N PRO A 162 7.56 -15.53 -4.71
CA PRO A 162 6.44 -16.38 -4.33
C PRO A 162 6.60 -16.82 -2.88
N ALA A 163 5.51 -16.79 -2.11
CA ALA A 163 5.52 -17.29 -0.74
C ALA A 163 5.97 -18.77 -0.77
N GLU A 164 7.08 -19.09 -0.12
CA GLU A 164 7.46 -20.48 0.11
C GLU A 164 6.34 -21.12 0.93
N HIS A 165 5.58 -22.02 0.29
CA HIS A 165 4.67 -22.90 1.00
C HIS A 165 5.57 -23.81 1.86
N ASP A 166 5.44 -23.69 3.17
CA ASP A 166 6.18 -24.49 4.12
C ASP A 166 5.99 -25.98 3.78
N ARG A 167 7.04 -26.63 3.29
CA ARG A 167 7.07 -28.04 2.85
C ARG A 167 7.02 -29.00 4.04
N ASN A 168 6.32 -28.64 5.11
CA ASN A 168 6.32 -29.39 6.37
C ASN A 168 4.96 -29.99 6.75
N SER A 169 3.99 -30.02 5.84
CA SER A 169 2.72 -30.72 6.03
C SER A 169 2.73 -32.19 5.56
N ASP A 170 3.87 -32.72 5.12
CA ASP A 170 3.96 -34.08 4.53
C ASP A 170 4.51 -35.15 5.51
N LEU A 171 4.25 -34.98 6.82
CA LEU A 171 4.64 -35.95 7.86
C LEU A 171 3.47 -36.72 8.50
N SER A 172 2.25 -36.64 7.97
CA SER A 172 1.10 -37.37 8.52
C SER A 172 0.84 -38.76 7.91
N ASP A 173 1.54 -39.17 6.84
CA ASP A 173 1.22 -40.42 6.11
C ASP A 173 2.18 -41.61 6.37
N ARG A 174 2.88 -41.65 7.50
CA ARG A 174 3.74 -42.81 7.89
C ARG A 174 3.45 -43.44 9.25
N LYS A 175 2.18 -43.49 9.68
CA LYS A 175 1.75 -44.39 10.76
C LYS A 175 0.35 -44.99 10.52
N ALA A 176 0.28 -45.96 9.63
CA ALA A 176 -0.73 -47.02 9.69
C ALA A 176 -0.12 -48.30 9.08
N GLY A 177 0.38 -49.17 9.94
CA GLY A 177 1.09 -50.38 9.57
C GLY A 177 1.52 -51.14 10.82
N PHE A 178 0.54 -51.61 11.58
CA PHE A 178 0.61 -52.72 12.51
C PHE A 178 -0.76 -53.40 12.53
#